data_AF-A0A168PKA3-F1
#
_entry.id   AF-A0A168PKA3-F1
#
_cell.length_a   1.000
_cell.length_b   1.000
_cell.length_c   1.000
_cell.angle_alpha   90.00
_cell.angle_beta   90.00
_cell.angle_gamma   90.00
#
_symmetry.space_group_name_H-M   'P 1'
#
loop_
_entity.id
_entity.type
_entity.pdbx_description
1 polymer ?
#
loop_
_entity_poly.entity_id
_entity_poly.type
_entity_poly.pdbx_seq_one_letter_code
_entity_poly.pdbx_strand_id
1 'polypeptide(L)' 'NLNCMSFKSKVVSRCHCEVWVETDGKLYIRDTKSSSGTFLNHVRLSPAGSESRPVELHDGDIVQLGVDF' A
#
# COMPACT_ATOMS: atom_id res chain seq x y z
N ASN A 1 16.01 11.52 9.25
CA ASN A 1 14.81 11.81 8.44
C ASN A 1 14.25 10.51 7.91
N LEU A 2 13.28 9.93 8.63
CA LEU A 2 12.55 8.77 8.15
C LEU A 2 11.22 9.29 7.60
N ASN A 3 11.14 9.52 6.29
CA ASN A 3 9.88 9.79 5.60
C ASN A 3 9.10 8.47 5.47
N CYS A 4 8.79 7.81 6.59
CA CYS A 4 8.00 6.59 6.62
C CYS A 4 6.86 6.71 7.63
N MET A 5 5.69 6.23 7.24
CA MET A 5 4.57 6.04 8.14
C MET A 5 4.65 4.63 8.71
N SER A 6 4.65 4.51 10.04
CA SER A 6 4.72 3.23 10.73
C SER A 6 3.43 2.97 11.50
N PHE A 7 2.96 1.73 11.47
CA PHE A 7 1.77 1.30 12.17
C PHE A 7 2.15 0.26 13.23
N LYS A 8 1.67 0.43 14.47
CA LYS A 8 1.80 -0.59 15.51
C LYS A 8 0.75 -1.67 15.28
N SER A 9 0.99 -2.51 14.28
CA SER A 9 0.08 -3.59 13.87
C SER A 9 0.86 -4.87 13.56
N LYS A 10 0.25 -6.02 13.85
CA LYS A 10 0.83 -7.34 13.51
C LYS A 10 0.68 -7.69 12.04
N VAL A 11 -0.30 -7.09 11.35
CA VAL A 11 -0.61 -7.37 9.94
C VAL A 11 0.02 -6.38 8.97
N VAL A 12 0.63 -5.30 9.49
CA VAL A 12 1.36 -4.32 8.67
C VAL A 12 2.85 -4.65 8.68
N SER A 13 3.33 -5.24 7.58
CA SER A 13 4.76 -5.45 7.29
C SER A 13 5.61 -4.18 7.49
N ARG A 14 6.90 -4.36 7.84
CA ARG A 14 7.86 -3.25 8.02
C ARG A 14 8.01 -2.37 6.77
N CYS A 15 8.09 -3.02 5.60
CA CYS A 15 7.96 -2.40 4.29
C CYS A 15 6.66 -2.97 3.69
N HIS A 16 5.57 -2.23 3.78
CA HIS A 16 4.24 -2.71 3.38
C HIS A 16 3.86 -2.23 2.00
N CYS A 17 3.91 -0.91 1.83
CA CYS A 17 3.62 -0.24 0.59
C CYS A 17 4.44 1.04 0.51
N GLU A 18 4.58 1.55 -0.69
CA GLU A 18 5.13 2.88 -0.98
C GLU A 18 4.03 3.74 -1.57
N VAL A 19 4.02 5.01 -1.17
CA VAL A 19 3.14 6.03 -1.72
C VAL A 19 4.00 7.20 -2.16
N TRP A 20 3.80 7.69 -3.38
CA TRP A 20 4.57 8.79 -3.94
C TRP A 20 3.73 9.61 -4.91
N VAL A 21 4.15 10.85 -5.13
CA VAL A 21 3.59 11.72 -6.17
C VAL A 21 4.58 11.73 -7.32
N GLU A 22 4.10 11.46 -8.53
CA GLU A 22 4.90 11.55 -9.75
C GLU A 22 5.04 13.00 -10.24
N THR A 23 5.92 13.22 -11.21
CA THR A 23 6.16 14.55 -11.80
C THR A 23 4.92 15.19 -12.46
N ASP A 24 3.93 14.39 -12.82
CA ASP A 24 2.64 14.83 -13.35
C ASP A 24 1.63 15.25 -12.27
N GLY A 25 2.02 15.17 -10.99
CA GLY A 25 1.19 15.51 -9.83
C GLY A 25 0.25 14.40 -9.39
N LYS A 26 0.28 13.22 -10.02
CA LYS A 26 -0.58 12.09 -9.66
C LYS A 26 -0.01 11.31 -8.48
N LEU A 27 -0.89 10.91 -7.57
CA LEU A 27 -0.56 10.10 -6.41
C LEU A 27 -0.63 8.62 -6.78
N TYR A 28 0.40 7.85 -6.42
CA TYR A 28 0.46 6.41 -6.66
C TYR A 28 0.72 5.64 -5.38
N ILE A 29 0.24 4.39 -5.36
CA ILE A 29 0.55 3.39 -4.35
C ILE A 29 1.05 2.09 -4.98
N ARG A 30 1.98 1.42 -4.31
CA ARG A 30 2.47 0.08 -4.66
C ARG A 30 2.64 -0.77 -3.42
N ASP A 31 2.12 -1.99 -3.45
CA ASP A 31 2.43 -3.01 -2.45
C ASP A 31 3.86 -3.52 -2.65
N THR A 32 4.66 -3.56 -1.59
CA THR A 32 6.09 -3.95 -1.64
C THR A 32 6.34 -5.35 -1.13
N LYS A 33 5.49 -6.32 -1.51
CA LYS A 33 5.53 -7.73 -1.07
C LYS A 33 5.06 -7.89 0.37
N SER A 34 4.00 -7.17 0.74
CA SER A 34 3.41 -7.28 2.07
C SER A 34 2.85 -8.68 2.32
N SER A 35 2.91 -9.13 3.57
CA SER A 35 2.43 -10.46 3.95
C SER A 35 0.91 -10.54 3.95
N SER A 36 0.25 -9.52 4.54
CA SER A 36 -1.21 -9.48 4.68
C SER A 36 -1.93 -8.70 3.56
N GLY A 37 -1.18 -8.12 2.61
CA GLY A 37 -1.74 -7.43 1.42
C GLY A 37 -2.11 -5.97 1.64
N THR A 38 -1.95 -5.18 0.57
CA THR A 38 -2.53 -3.84 0.41
C THR A 38 -3.80 -3.93 -0.44
N PHE A 39 -4.84 -3.19 -0.04
CA PHE A 39 -6.13 -3.15 -0.75
C PHE A 39 -6.52 -1.72 -1.06
N LEU A 40 -7.05 -1.50 -2.26
CA LEU A 40 -7.65 -0.25 -2.72
C LEU A 40 -9.11 -0.51 -3.02
N ASN A 41 -10.02 0.20 -2.35
CA ASN A 41 -11.48 0.03 -2.52
C ASN A 41 -11.91 -1.44 -2.42
N HIS A 42 -11.43 -2.14 -1.39
CA HIS A 42 -11.64 -3.57 -1.14
C HIS A 42 -11.02 -4.54 -2.17
N VAL A 43 -10.32 -4.03 -3.19
CA VAL A 43 -9.61 -4.84 -4.19
C VAL A 43 -8.15 -4.98 -3.79
N ARG A 44 -7.67 -6.22 -3.71
CA ARG A 44 -6.27 -6.50 -3.39
C ARG A 44 -5.35 -6.14 -4.56
N LEU A 45 -4.26 -5.42 -4.29
CA LEU A 45 -3.34 -4.96 -5.34
C LEU A 45 -2.44 -6.06 -5.93
N SER A 46 -2.07 -7.05 -5.12
CA SER A 46 -1.21 -8.18 -5.52
C SER A 46 -1.46 -9.43 -4.66
N PRO A 47 -1.03 -10.62 -5.10
CA PRO A 47 -0.95 -11.80 -4.24
C PRO A 47 -0.05 -11.58 -3.02
N ALA A 48 -0.20 -12.42 -1.99
CA ALA A 48 0.59 -12.31 -0.75
C ALA A 48 2.08 -12.47 -1.03
N GLY A 49 2.91 -11.62 -0.41
CA GLY A 49 4.36 -11.65 -0.60
C GLY A 49 4.82 -11.29 -2.02
N SER A 50 3.93 -10.74 -2.85
CA SER A 50 4.24 -10.32 -4.22
C SER A 50 4.08 -8.81 -4.38
N GLU A 51 4.94 -8.22 -5.18
CA GLU A 51 4.91 -6.78 -5.46
C GLU A 51 3.75 -6.47 -6.41
N SER A 52 3.05 -5.35 -6.20
CA SER A 52 2.04 -4.89 -7.14
C SER A 52 2.65 -3.98 -8.22
N ARG A 53 1.92 -3.78 -9.31
CA ARG A 53 2.14 -2.61 -10.16
C ARG A 53 1.75 -1.33 -9.38
N PRO A 54 2.32 -0.16 -9.73
CA PRO A 54 1.79 1.12 -9.27
C PRO A 54 0.33 1.30 -9.67
N VAL A 55 -0.48 1.82 -8.75
CA VAL A 55 -1.89 2.16 -8.98
C VAL A 55 -2.11 3.61 -8.57
N GLU A 56 -2.76 4.37 -9.45
CA GLU A 56 -3.12 5.78 -9.21
C GLU A 56 -4.20 5.85 -8.13
N LEU A 57 -4.00 6.71 -7.14
CA LEU A 57 -4.95 7.03 -6.07
C LEU A 57 -5.72 8.30 -6.42
N HIS A 58 -7.02 8.27 -6.15
CA HIS A 58 -7.91 9.41 -6.33
C HIS A 58 -8.51 9.84 -5.00
N ASP A 59 -8.99 11.08 -4.95
CA ASP A 59 -9.75 11.56 -3.79
C ASP A 59 -10.98 10.65 -3.54
N GLY A 60 -11.18 10.29 -2.28
CA GLY A 60 -12.24 9.35 -1.86
C GLY A 60 -11.85 7.86 -1.87
N ASP A 61 -10.69 7.49 -2.41
CA ASP A 61 -10.23 6.10 -2.37
C ASP A 61 -9.92 5.62 -0.94
N ILE A 62 -10.26 4.35 -0.66
CA ILE A 62 -9.98 3.70 0.62
C ILE A 62 -8.80 2.75 0.47
N VAL A 63 -7.70 3.06 1.17
CA VAL A 63 -6.52 2.18 1.28
C VAL A 63 -6.58 1.41 2.60
N GLN A 64 -6.47 0.08 2.51
CA GLN A 64 -6.37 -0.80 3.67
C GLN A 64 -5.04 -1.54 3.67
N LEU A 65 -4.35 -1.54 4.81
CA LEU A 65 -3.06 -2.18 5.01
C LEU A 65 -3.23 -3.43 5.88
N GLY A 66 -3.12 -4.59 5.26
CA GLY A 66 -3.32 -5.88 5.88
C GLY A 66 -4.79 -6.24 6.13
N VAL A 67 -5.01 -7.53 6.34
CA VAL A 67 -6.22 -8.16 6.88
C VAL A 67 -5.78 -9.16 7.96
N ASP A 68 -6.62 -9.35 8.96
CA ASP A 68 -6.41 -10.40 9.97
C ASP A 68 -6.58 -11.80 9.33
N PHE A 69 -5.86 -12.78 9.91
CA PHE A 69 -6.08 -14.21 9.68
C PHE A 69 -7.06 -14.77 10.72
#